data_AF-A0A917I2X7-F1
#
_entry.id   AF-A0A917I2X7-F1
#
_cell.length_a   1.000
_cell.length_b   1.000
_cell.length_c   1.000
_cell.angle_alpha   90.00
_cell.angle_beta   90.00
_cell.angle_gamma   90.00
#
_symmetry.space_group_name_H-M   'P 1'
#
loop_
_entity.id
_entity.type
_entity.pdbx_description
1 polymer ?
#
loop_
_entity_poly.entity_id
_entity_poly.type
_entity_poly.pdbx_seq_one_letter_code
_entity_poly.pdbx_strand_id
1 'polypeptide(L)'
;MLGASKTLRVGAKLGLPVFAGLLAFAGPAAALDSIVVQTDHAQVLKLPPRATTIVIGNPMIADVAVQKNGSMVLTGKSYGETNLIAQDSSGAVIGESRIRVEAASENIMVVQRGMERETYSCAPNCQPTMSLGDVQRHFESVGAQTTNRNQLAK
;
A
#
# COMPACT_ATOMS: atom_id res chain seq x y z
N MET A 1 -74.57 -12.60 48.55
CA MET A 1 -74.19 -11.82 49.75
C MET A 1 -72.91 -11.07 49.42
N LEU A 2 -73.02 -9.74 49.23
CA LEU A 2 -72.33 -8.67 50.00
C LEU A 2 -70.81 -8.90 50.12
N GLY A 3 -69.90 -7.99 49.77
CA GLY A 3 -69.93 -6.55 49.49
C GLY A 3 -68.46 -6.16 49.20
N ALA A 4 -68.20 -5.16 48.36
CA ALA A 4 -68.04 -3.75 48.75
C ALA A 4 -66.59 -3.29 48.51
N SER A 5 -66.51 -2.36 47.55
CA SER A 5 -65.40 -1.51 47.16
C SER A 5 -64.63 -0.87 48.33
N LYS A 6 -63.29 -0.77 48.20
CA LYS A 6 -62.51 0.32 48.79
C LYS A 6 -61.42 0.79 47.82
N THR A 7 -61.48 2.08 47.55
CA THR A 7 -60.70 2.90 46.63
C THR A 7 -59.36 3.36 47.20
N LEU A 8 -58.42 3.58 46.27
CA LEU A 8 -57.33 4.59 46.25
C LEU A 8 -56.13 4.43 47.20
N ARG A 9 -54.93 4.31 46.61
CA ARG A 9 -53.97 5.44 46.48
C ARG A 9 -52.79 5.06 45.57
N VAL A 10 -52.52 5.95 44.63
CA VAL A 10 -51.45 5.92 43.63
C VAL A 10 -50.08 5.88 44.33
N GLY A 11 -49.24 4.93 43.95
CA GLY A 11 -47.84 4.85 44.36
C GLY A 11 -46.98 4.47 43.15
N ALA A 12 -46.30 5.47 42.61
CA ALA A 12 -45.40 5.38 41.47
C ALA A 12 -44.44 4.18 41.58
N LYS A 13 -44.40 3.33 40.55
CA LYS A 13 -43.27 2.43 40.31
C LYS A 13 -42.85 2.55 38.85
N LEU A 14 -41.63 3.05 38.71
CA LEU A 14 -40.79 3.18 37.52
C LEU A 14 -41.19 2.24 36.38
N GLY A 15 -41.67 2.81 35.28
CA GLY A 15 -41.74 2.11 34.00
C GLY A 15 -40.32 1.86 33.49
N LEU A 16 -39.98 0.58 33.31
CA LEU A 16 -38.74 0.13 32.67
C LEU A 16 -38.89 0.36 31.16
N PRO A 17 -38.11 1.25 30.49
CA PRO A 17 -38.15 1.33 29.05
C PRO A 17 -37.45 0.10 28.48
N VAL A 18 -38.19 -0.71 27.72
CA VAL A 18 -37.67 -1.79 26.89
C VAL A 18 -36.80 -1.15 25.81
N PHE A 19 -35.49 -1.10 26.04
CA PHE A 19 -34.50 -0.69 25.06
C PHE A 19 -34.29 -1.88 24.10
N ALA A 20 -35.06 -1.89 23.00
CA ALA A 20 -34.83 -2.81 21.90
C ALA A 20 -33.47 -2.47 21.25
N GLY A 21 -32.43 -3.22 21.63
CA GLY A 21 -31.08 -3.04 21.11
C GLY A 21 -31.02 -3.33 19.61
N LEU A 22 -30.86 -2.27 18.83
CA LEU A 22 -30.54 -2.32 17.40
C LEU A 22 -29.09 -2.81 17.26
N LEU A 23 -28.89 -4.11 17.06
CA LEU A 23 -27.60 -4.67 16.69
C LEU A 23 -27.28 -4.27 15.24
N ALA A 24 -26.64 -3.12 15.07
CA ALA A 24 -26.05 -2.74 13.79
C ALA A 24 -24.87 -3.69 13.50
N PHE A 25 -25.10 -4.67 12.62
CA PHE A 25 -24.03 -5.43 12.00
C PHE A 25 -23.22 -4.48 11.11
N ALA A 26 -22.12 -3.95 11.63
CA ALA A 26 -21.07 -3.36 10.81
C ALA A 26 -20.45 -4.51 10.00
N GLY A 27 -20.85 -4.65 8.74
CA GLY A 27 -20.21 -5.58 7.81
C GLY A 27 -18.73 -5.21 7.65
N PRO A 28 -17.84 -6.19 7.40
CA PRO A 28 -16.43 -5.91 7.18
C PRO A 28 -16.29 -4.97 5.98
N ALA A 29 -15.71 -3.79 6.21
CA ALA A 29 -15.29 -2.92 5.12
C ALA A 29 -14.28 -3.70 4.27
N ALA A 30 -14.64 -3.99 3.01
CA ALA A 30 -13.72 -4.57 2.05
C ALA A 30 -12.55 -3.58 1.91
N ALA A 31 -11.39 -3.95 2.47
CA ALA A 31 -10.16 -3.20 2.25
C ALA A 31 -9.90 -3.16 0.75
N LEU A 32 -9.68 -1.98 0.19
CA LEU A 32 -9.13 -1.82 -1.15
C LEU A 32 -7.81 -2.61 -1.20
N ASP A 33 -7.67 -3.54 -2.14
CA ASP A 33 -6.43 -4.30 -2.32
C ASP A 33 -5.26 -3.31 -2.47
N SER A 34 -4.40 -3.28 -1.45
CA SER A 34 -3.21 -2.44 -1.40
C SER A 34 -1.99 -3.31 -1.68
N ILE A 35 -1.30 -2.99 -2.77
CA ILE A 35 -0.06 -3.65 -3.18
C ILE A 35 1.10 -2.86 -2.58
N VAL A 36 2.00 -3.53 -1.86
CA VAL A 36 3.23 -2.94 -1.34
C VAL A 36 4.41 -3.52 -2.09
N VAL A 37 5.24 -2.65 -2.67
CA VAL A 37 6.47 -3.02 -3.38
C VAL A 37 7.61 -2.15 -2.87
N GLN A 38 8.82 -2.71 -2.80
CA GLN A 38 10.00 -1.95 -2.40
C GLN A 38 10.63 -1.26 -3.62
N THR A 39 11.25 -0.11 -3.42
CA THR A 39 12.06 0.56 -4.45
C THR A 39 13.18 -0.37 -4.93
N ASP A 40 13.43 -0.38 -6.24
CA ASP A 40 14.39 -1.26 -6.92
C ASP A 40 14.05 -2.76 -6.86
N HIS A 41 12.86 -3.11 -6.36
CA HIS A 41 12.33 -4.46 -6.38
C HIS A 41 11.17 -4.59 -7.38
N ALA A 42 11.02 -5.81 -7.90
CA ALA A 42 9.93 -6.19 -8.77
C ALA A 42 9.11 -7.32 -8.14
N GLN A 43 7.80 -7.25 -8.32
CA GLN A 43 6.84 -8.26 -7.88
C GLN A 43 6.02 -8.75 -9.07
N VAL A 44 5.87 -10.06 -9.19
CA VAL A 44 5.02 -10.67 -10.23
C VAL A 44 3.60 -10.80 -9.70
N LEU A 45 2.65 -10.18 -10.40
CA LEU A 45 1.22 -10.20 -10.08
C LEU A 45 0.45 -10.85 -11.22
N LYS A 46 -0.70 -11.46 -10.90
CA LYS A 46 -1.60 -12.01 -11.92
C LYS A 46 -2.49 -10.90 -12.48
N LEU A 47 -2.66 -10.88 -13.79
CA LEU A 47 -3.61 -9.96 -14.41
C LEU A 47 -5.05 -10.39 -14.09
N PRO A 48 -5.95 -9.45 -13.78
CA PRO A 48 -7.37 -9.75 -13.69
C PRO A 48 -7.88 -10.38 -14.99
N PRO A 49 -8.82 -11.34 -14.92
CA PRO A 49 -9.40 -11.92 -16.12
C PRO A 49 -10.07 -10.83 -16.96
N ARG A 50 -9.84 -10.87 -18.28
CA ARG A 50 -10.32 -9.88 -19.28
C ARG A 50 -9.60 -8.52 -19.26
N ALA A 51 -8.57 -8.32 -18.43
CA ALA A 51 -7.73 -7.13 -18.51
C ALA A 51 -6.95 -7.12 -19.83
N THR A 52 -7.12 -6.07 -20.64
CA THR A 52 -6.35 -5.83 -21.87
C THR A 52 -5.44 -4.62 -21.75
N THR A 53 -5.80 -3.68 -20.89
CA THR A 53 -5.07 -2.42 -20.71
C THR A 53 -4.82 -2.18 -19.24
N ILE A 54 -3.57 -1.87 -18.89
CA ILE A 54 -3.15 -1.50 -17.55
C ILE A 54 -2.68 -0.04 -17.59
N VAL A 55 -3.17 0.76 -16.66
CA VAL A 55 -2.80 2.17 -16.51
C VAL A 55 -2.25 2.37 -15.11
N ILE A 56 -1.09 3.04 -15.03
CA ILE A 56 -0.52 3.49 -13.76
C ILE A 56 -0.72 5.00 -13.65
N GLY A 57 -1.20 5.47 -12.50
CA GLY A 57 -1.43 6.90 -12.26
C GLY A 57 -0.14 7.73 -12.35
N ASN A 58 0.94 7.28 -11.70
CA ASN A 58 2.25 7.93 -11.76
C ASN A 58 3.39 6.93 -12.07
N PRO A 59 3.92 6.92 -13.32
CA PRO A 59 4.97 6.00 -13.74
C PRO A 59 6.35 6.29 -13.14
N MET A 60 6.51 7.42 -12.42
CA MET A 60 7.73 7.72 -11.66
C MET A 60 7.75 7.00 -10.30
N ILE A 61 6.59 6.62 -9.76
CA ILE A 61 6.48 5.89 -8.48
C ILE A 61 6.59 4.40 -8.73
N ALA A 62 5.81 3.86 -9.68
CA ALA A 62 5.80 2.44 -10.02
C ALA A 62 5.60 2.24 -11.51
N ASP A 63 5.99 1.09 -12.03
CA ASP A 63 5.85 0.74 -13.44
C ASP A 63 5.43 -0.72 -13.62
N VAL A 64 4.80 -1.04 -14.75
CA VAL A 64 4.27 -2.37 -15.01
C VAL A 64 4.62 -2.85 -16.40
N ALA A 65 5.16 -4.06 -16.49
CA ALA A 65 5.35 -4.78 -17.73
C ALA A 65 4.42 -5.99 -17.80
N VAL A 66 3.46 -5.97 -18.72
CA VAL A 66 2.52 -7.07 -18.94
C VAL A 66 3.19 -8.19 -19.72
N GLN A 67 3.02 -9.43 -19.25
CA GLN A 67 3.57 -10.64 -19.84
C GLN A 67 2.48 -11.40 -20.61
N LYS A 68 2.87 -12.12 -21.67
CA LYS A 68 1.94 -12.87 -22.54
C LYS A 68 1.20 -14.01 -21.83
N ASN A 69 1.70 -14.46 -20.69
CA ASN A 69 1.14 -15.57 -19.90
C ASN A 69 0.04 -15.13 -18.91
N GLY A 70 -0.48 -13.90 -19.02
CA GLY A 70 -1.50 -13.38 -18.10
C GLY A 70 -0.95 -12.97 -16.73
N SER A 71 0.36 -12.71 -16.65
CA SER A 71 0.99 -12.09 -15.48
C SER A 71 1.52 -10.70 -15.84
N MET A 72 1.86 -9.93 -14.83
CA MET A 72 2.54 -8.65 -14.97
C MET A 72 3.65 -8.53 -13.95
N VAL A 73 4.70 -7.81 -14.32
CA VAL A 73 5.80 -7.47 -13.43
C VAL A 73 5.60 -6.03 -13.01
N LEU A 74 5.32 -5.81 -11.73
CA LEU A 74 5.25 -4.50 -11.09
C LEU A 74 6.62 -4.16 -10.52
N THR A 75 7.16 -2.98 -10.83
CA THR A 75 8.46 -2.51 -10.32
C THR A 75 8.27 -1.22 -9.53
N GLY A 76 8.80 -1.17 -8.31
CA GLY A 76 8.87 0.06 -7.51
C GLY A 76 10.03 0.93 -7.97
N LYS A 77 9.76 2.19 -8.35
CA LYS A 77 10.77 3.15 -8.85
C LYS A 77 11.11 4.24 -7.85
N SER A 78 10.11 4.82 -7.20
CA SER A 78 10.29 5.91 -6.24
C SER A 78 9.28 5.82 -5.12
N TYR A 79 9.61 6.37 -3.96
CA TYR A 79 8.72 6.37 -2.80
C TYR A 79 7.42 7.12 -3.08
N GLY A 80 6.33 6.58 -2.56
CA GLY A 80 5.03 7.23 -2.61
C GLY A 80 3.88 6.25 -2.78
N GLU A 81 2.70 6.81 -3.03
CA GLU A 81 1.50 6.05 -3.34
C GLU A 81 1.02 6.43 -4.75
N THR A 82 0.63 5.42 -5.52
CA THR A 82 -0.06 5.58 -6.79
C THR A 82 -1.16 4.52 -6.91
N ASN A 83 -1.85 4.48 -8.04
CA ASN A 83 -2.87 3.49 -8.32
C ASN A 83 -2.62 2.80 -9.66
N LEU A 84 -3.13 1.57 -9.73
CA LEU A 84 -3.21 0.76 -10.92
C LEU A 84 -4.67 0.61 -11.30
N ILE A 85 -4.96 0.85 -12.57
CA ILE A 85 -6.29 0.69 -13.15
C ILE A 85 -6.21 -0.36 -14.24
N ALA A 86 -7.04 -1.39 -14.15
CA ALA A 86 -7.17 -2.43 -15.16
C ALA A 86 -8.46 -2.20 -15.95
N GLN A 87 -8.36 -2.24 -17.28
CA GLN A 87 -9.47 -2.07 -18.21
C GLN A 87 -9.58 -3.27 -19.15
N ASP A 88 -10.80 -3.55 -19.59
CA ASP A 88 -11.09 -4.52 -20.64
C ASP A 88 -11.00 -3.91 -22.05
N SER A 89 -11.27 -4.73 -23.07
CA SER A 89 -11.18 -4.31 -24.47
C SER A 89 -12.20 -3.24 -24.88
N SER A 90 -13.23 -3.01 -24.07
CA SER A 90 -14.21 -1.94 -24.28
C SER A 90 -13.79 -0.63 -23.62
N GLY A 91 -12.70 -0.63 -22.84
CA GLY A 91 -12.24 0.49 -22.02
C GLY A 91 -12.96 0.58 -20.67
N ALA A 92 -13.80 -0.39 -20.31
CA ALA A 92 -14.45 -0.43 -19.01
C ALA A 92 -13.43 -0.78 -17.92
N VAL A 93 -13.46 -0.05 -16.81
CA VAL A 93 -12.62 -0.34 -15.64
C VAL A 93 -13.16 -1.60 -14.96
N ILE A 94 -12.31 -2.62 -14.88
CA ILE A 94 -12.64 -3.91 -14.27
C ILE A 94 -11.95 -4.13 -12.92
N GLY A 95 -11.02 -3.25 -12.55
CA GLY A 95 -10.35 -3.27 -11.25
C GLY A 95 -9.49 -2.04 -11.02
N GLU A 96 -9.33 -1.69 -9.75
CA GLU A 96 -8.44 -0.65 -9.28
C GLU A 96 -7.73 -1.12 -8.01
N SER A 97 -6.43 -0.85 -7.91
CA SER A 97 -5.62 -1.19 -6.73
C SER A 97 -4.71 -0.02 -6.38
N ARG A 98 -4.44 0.17 -5.09
CA ARG A 98 -3.44 1.15 -4.64
C ARG A 98 -2.07 0.50 -4.57
N ILE A 99 -1.06 1.19 -5.03
CA ILE A 99 0.34 0.77 -4.96
C ILE A 99 1.05 1.71 -3.99
N ARG A 100 1.66 1.15 -2.95
CA ARG A 100 2.56 1.84 -2.02
C ARG A 100 3.98 1.37 -2.30
N VAL A 101 4.87 2.31 -2.56
CA VAL A 101 6.29 2.04 -2.78
C VAL A 101 7.08 2.48 -1.57
N GLU A 102 7.78 1.52 -0.96
CA GLU A 102 8.51 1.69 0.30
C GLU A 102 10.02 1.51 0.10
N ALA A 103 10.81 1.92 1.09
CA ALA A 103 12.24 1.66 1.10
C ALA A 103 12.52 0.15 1.17
N ALA A 104 13.54 -0.30 0.45
CA ALA A 104 14.11 -1.61 0.66
C ALA A 104 14.59 -1.72 2.11
N SER A 105 14.13 -2.76 2.82
CA SER A 105 14.44 -2.97 4.25
C SER A 105 15.44 -4.10 4.49
N GLU A 106 15.67 -4.95 3.49
CA GLU A 106 16.51 -6.14 3.63
C GLU A 106 17.97 -5.81 3.39
N ASN A 107 18.84 -6.17 4.34
CA ASN A 107 20.28 -5.96 4.24
C ASN A 107 20.68 -4.49 3.97
N ILE A 108 19.84 -3.53 4.36
CA ILE A 108 20.12 -2.10 4.21
C ILE A 108 20.53 -1.51 5.56
N MET A 109 21.60 -0.71 5.56
CA MET A 109 22.03 0.11 6.68
C MET A 109 22.01 1.58 6.25
N VAL A 110 21.38 2.42 7.06
CA VAL A 110 21.33 3.87 6.85
C VAL A 110 22.15 4.56 7.91
N VAL A 111 23.12 5.38 7.49
CA VAL A 111 23.91 6.25 8.37
C VAL A 111 23.32 7.66 8.31
N GLN A 112 22.76 8.13 9.42
CA GLN A 112 22.18 9.46 9.53
C GLN A 112 23.12 10.38 10.34
N ARG A 113 23.56 11.49 9.74
CA ARG A 113 24.41 12.52 10.36
C ARG A 113 23.71 13.88 10.23
N GLY A 114 22.86 14.20 11.20
CA GLY A 114 22.01 15.39 11.10
C GLY A 114 21.03 15.25 9.93
N MET A 115 21.15 16.11 8.92
CA MET A 115 20.36 16.05 7.68
C MET A 115 21.02 15.25 6.56
N GLU A 116 22.28 14.83 6.74
CA GLU A 116 22.99 14.01 5.77
C GLU A 116 22.64 12.53 5.99
N ARG A 117 22.20 11.86 4.93
CA ARG A 117 21.84 10.45 4.94
C ARG A 117 22.70 9.69 3.93
N GLU A 118 23.24 8.54 4.32
CA GLU A 118 24.01 7.66 3.44
C GLU A 118 23.49 6.23 3.57
N THR A 119 23.26 5.56 2.44
CA THR A 119 22.71 4.20 2.43
C THR A 119 23.75 3.17 1.99
N TYR A 120 23.73 2.01 2.64
CA TYR A 120 24.64 0.88 2.39
C TYR A 120 23.86 -0.43 2.26
N SER A 121 24.33 -1.32 1.40
CA SER A 121 23.86 -2.72 1.29
C SER A 121 24.87 -3.65 1.96
N CYS A 122 24.44 -4.43 2.94
CA CYS A 122 25.29 -5.20 3.85
C CYS A 122 25.00 -6.70 3.79
N ALA A 123 25.89 -7.47 3.16
CA ALA A 123 25.83 -8.93 3.17
C ALA A 123 27.20 -9.57 2.83
N PRO A 124 28.04 -9.99 3.80
CA PRO A 124 28.08 -9.64 5.23
C PRO A 124 28.79 -8.29 5.50
N ASN A 125 29.55 -7.78 4.53
CA ASN A 125 30.20 -6.47 4.59
C ASN A 125 29.31 -5.43 3.92
N CYS A 126 29.36 -4.19 4.41
CA CYS A 126 28.59 -3.09 3.85
C CYS A 126 29.29 -2.46 2.64
N GLN A 127 28.57 -2.34 1.53
CA GLN A 127 28.98 -1.65 0.32
C GLN A 127 28.09 -0.41 0.12
N PRO A 128 28.65 0.73 -0.33
CA PRO A 128 27.86 1.91 -0.58
C PRO A 128 26.87 1.64 -1.72
N THR A 129 25.63 2.07 -1.53
CA THR A 129 24.59 2.04 -2.56
C THR A 129 24.01 3.43 -2.74
N MET A 130 23.44 3.69 -3.90
CA MET A 130 22.67 4.91 -4.14
C MET A 130 21.23 4.66 -3.70
N SER A 131 20.68 5.54 -2.87
CA SER A 131 19.26 5.49 -2.49
C SER A 131 18.62 6.87 -2.56
N LEU A 132 17.31 6.90 -2.85
CA LEU A 132 16.54 8.14 -2.98
C LEU A 132 16.49 8.88 -1.64
N GLY A 133 17.03 10.09 -1.57
CA GLY A 133 17.09 10.88 -0.34
C GLY A 133 18.42 10.76 0.41
N ASP A 134 19.42 10.08 -0.15
CA ASP A 134 20.80 10.20 0.33
C ASP A 134 21.35 11.61 0.05
N VAL A 135 22.33 12.04 0.84
CA VAL A 135 23.02 13.31 0.66
C VAL A 135 23.65 13.37 -0.73
N GLN A 136 23.53 14.53 -1.38
CA GLN A 136 23.93 14.73 -2.78
C GLN A 136 25.34 14.18 -3.09
N ARG A 137 26.31 14.45 -2.22
CA ARG A 137 27.70 14.01 -2.39
C ARG A 137 27.86 12.49 -2.44
N HIS A 138 27.13 11.75 -1.61
CA HIS A 138 27.13 10.29 -1.59
C HIS A 138 26.44 9.73 -2.84
N PHE A 139 25.25 10.25 -3.14
CA PHE A 139 24.46 9.83 -4.31
C PHE A 139 25.23 10.04 -5.63
N GLU A 140 25.83 11.22 -5.82
CA GLU A 140 26.62 11.54 -7.02
C GLU A 140 27.88 10.68 -7.12
N SER A 141 28.58 10.43 -6.00
CA SER A 141 29.80 9.61 -6.00
C SER A 141 29.51 8.17 -6.41
N VAL A 142 28.53 7.52 -5.78
CA VAL A 142 28.14 6.13 -6.09
C VAL A 142 27.53 6.04 -7.50
N GLY A 143 26.73 7.03 -7.89
CA GLY A 143 26.15 7.16 -9.24
C GLY A 143 27.20 7.25 -10.34
N ALA A 144 28.23 8.09 -10.15
CA ALA A 144 29.32 8.26 -11.09
C ALA A 144 30.15 6.97 -11.23
N GLN A 145 30.48 6.31 -10.11
CA GLN A 145 31.20 5.03 -10.14
C GLN A 145 30.43 3.95 -10.92
N THR A 146 29.11 3.86 -10.67
CA THR A 146 28.24 2.90 -11.36
C THR A 146 28.15 3.18 -12.85
N THR A 147 27.99 4.45 -13.23
CA THR A 147 27.93 4.88 -14.64
C THR A 147 29.24 4.57 -15.37
N ASN A 148 30.38 4.91 -14.77
CA ASN A 148 31.69 4.63 -15.35
C ASN A 148 31.92 3.12 -15.53
N ARG A 149 31.56 2.30 -14.52
CA ARG A 149 31.63 0.83 -14.64
C ARG A 149 30.77 0.31 -15.79
N ASN A 150 29.54 0.81 -15.93
CA ASN A 150 28.62 0.39 -16.99
C ASN A 150 29.12 0.79 -18.39
N GLN A 151 29.87 1.88 -18.51
CA GLN A 151 30.51 2.28 -19.77
C GLN A 151 31.66 1.35 -20.14
N LEU A 152 32.45 0.89 -19.17
CA LEU A 152 33.55 -0.07 -19.40
C LEU A 152 33.06 -1.49 -19.75
N ALA A 153 31.82 -1.82 -19.39
CA ALA A 153 31.21 -3.12 -19.67
C ALA A 153 30.60 -3.24 -21.07
N LYS A 154 30.62 -2.15 -21.86
CA LYS A 154 30.13 -2.11 -23.25
C LYS A 154 31.31 -2.10 -24.23
#